data_AF-A0A0M8MGL1-F1
#
_entry.id   AF-A0A0M8MGL1-F1
#
_cell.length_a   1.000
_cell.length_b   1.000
_cell.length_c   1.000
_cell.angle_alpha   90.00
_cell.angle_beta   90.00
_cell.angle_gamma   90.00
#
_symmetry.space_group_name_H-M   'P 1'
#
loop_
_entity.id
_entity.type
_entity.pdbx_description
1 polymer ?
#
loop_
_entity_poly.entity_id
_entity_poly.type
_entity_poly.pdbx_seq_one_letter_code
_entity_poly.pdbx_strand_id
1 'polypeptide(L)'
;MYNKHTNAAELYIIDNNYTAALNEYQAAFNTGVTFAQDLYNACVCSSKLNDKQKLIALSTQLAKTGVGSNFFKRNTFKKWLDDSDMAAIIKEADTIRQKFQNTTKQYTQGLRTFFIKDSTYNRLRQTKFASEYELPDTLQNLFKENTKNLLAYLETNGFYNEKRIGAKVVNDTLLGPFTQSDIVILHYLEMGNDTATVSAIKHLLLQQLDNGTVKPYQVEAFIILSHGIFEDIGHWNYQIYQCGLYRANKIEHESAINVSRAKYYMDYLEGFEKKIVFHYSRISDFDIRQYIIKSPVHDVDFFNSAYHNIATLVKCN
;
A
#
# COMPACT_ATOMS: atom_id res chain seq x y z
N MET A 1 12.35 -10.60 -7.87
CA MET A 1 12.78 -11.52 -6.78
C MET A 1 12.27 -11.08 -5.42
N TYR A 2 12.51 -9.83 -4.98
CA TYR A 2 12.01 -9.30 -3.71
C TYR A 2 10.53 -9.62 -3.41
N ASN A 3 9.62 -9.17 -4.29
CA ASN A 3 8.16 -9.31 -4.11
C ASN A 3 7.72 -10.78 -3.98
N LYS A 4 8.39 -11.72 -4.67
CA LYS A 4 8.09 -13.15 -4.56
C LYS A 4 8.32 -13.66 -3.14
N HIS A 5 9.43 -13.26 -2.53
CA HIS A 5 9.79 -13.66 -1.18
C HIS A 5 8.90 -13.00 -0.13
N THR A 6 8.61 -11.69 -0.25
CA THR A 6 7.67 -11.04 0.68
C THR A 6 6.27 -11.64 0.60
N ASN A 7 5.82 -11.97 -0.61
CA ASN A 7 4.53 -12.62 -0.81
C ASN A 7 4.46 -13.99 -0.11
N ALA A 8 5.50 -14.83 -0.29
CA ALA A 8 5.60 -16.11 0.40
C ALA A 8 5.68 -15.95 1.93
N ALA A 9 6.44 -14.97 2.42
CA ALA A 9 6.55 -14.67 3.85
C ALA A 9 5.19 -14.34 4.47
N GLU A 10 4.40 -13.51 3.79
CA GLU A 10 3.06 -13.14 4.23
C GLU A 10 2.10 -14.34 4.26
N LEU A 11 2.19 -15.27 3.29
CA LEU A 11 1.41 -16.51 3.33
C LEU A 11 1.83 -17.41 4.49
N TYR A 12 3.13 -17.54 4.77
CA TYR A 12 3.60 -18.26 5.95
C TYR A 12 3.14 -17.61 7.26
N ILE A 13 3.03 -16.28 7.34
CA ILE A 13 2.43 -15.59 8.49
C ILE A 13 0.97 -16.02 8.68
N ILE A 14 0.19 -16.08 7.60
CA ILE A 14 -1.23 -16.49 7.65
C ILE A 14 -1.37 -17.92 8.18
N ASP A 15 -0.44 -18.80 7.79
CA ASP A 15 -0.34 -20.19 8.25
C ASP A 15 0.34 -20.34 9.61
N ASN A 16 0.67 -19.23 10.29
CA ASN A 16 1.40 -19.16 11.57
C ASN A 16 2.80 -19.81 11.56
N ASN A 17 3.40 -20.01 10.39
CA ASN A 17 4.76 -20.51 10.24
C ASN A 17 5.78 -19.36 10.25
N TYR A 18 5.99 -18.76 11.43
CA TYR A 18 6.84 -17.58 11.57
C TYR A 18 8.31 -17.82 11.24
N THR A 19 8.81 -19.05 11.40
CA THR A 19 10.18 -19.42 11.04
C THR A 19 10.37 -19.37 9.53
N ALA A 20 9.45 -19.98 8.77
CA ALA A 20 9.49 -19.91 7.30
C ALA A 20 9.29 -18.46 6.80
N ALA A 21 8.38 -17.71 7.43
CA ALA A 21 8.19 -16.30 7.10
C ALA A 21 9.46 -15.47 7.28
N LEU A 22 10.22 -15.67 8.37
CA LEU A 22 11.50 -14.98 8.56
C LEU A 22 12.55 -15.35 7.52
N ASN A 23 12.62 -16.62 7.13
CA ASN A 23 13.56 -17.06 6.11
C ASN A 23 13.25 -16.40 4.75
N GLU A 24 11.97 -16.32 4.38
CA GLU A 24 11.55 -15.62 3.17
C GLU A 24 11.82 -14.11 3.27
N TYR A 25 11.52 -13.45 4.39
CA TYR A 25 11.87 -12.04 4.57
C TYR A 25 13.39 -11.80 4.46
N GLN A 26 14.21 -12.67 5.04
CA GLN A 26 15.66 -12.56 4.92
C GLN A 26 16.11 -12.72 3.45
N ALA A 27 15.53 -13.67 2.72
CA ALA A 27 15.78 -13.83 1.29
C ALA A 27 15.36 -12.58 0.49
N ALA A 28 14.24 -11.95 0.85
CA ALA A 28 13.82 -10.68 0.27
C ALA A 28 14.83 -9.57 0.57
N PHE A 29 15.22 -9.38 1.83
CA PHE A 29 16.13 -8.29 2.23
C PHE A 29 17.54 -8.45 1.63
N ASN A 30 17.96 -9.68 1.34
CA ASN A 30 19.22 -9.95 0.64
C ASN A 30 19.25 -9.41 -0.80
N THR A 31 18.11 -9.00 -1.38
CA THR A 31 18.08 -8.32 -2.68
C THR A 31 18.41 -6.82 -2.58
N GLY A 32 18.70 -6.29 -1.40
CA GLY A 32 19.00 -4.86 -1.17
C GLY A 32 17.77 -3.94 -1.17
N VAL A 33 16.57 -4.51 -1.15
CA VAL A 33 15.30 -3.79 -1.03
C VAL A 33 14.69 -4.10 0.33
N THR A 34 14.20 -3.07 1.00
CA THR A 34 13.52 -3.16 2.29
C THR A 34 12.43 -2.09 2.35
N PHE A 35 11.28 -2.46 2.89
CA PHE A 35 10.20 -1.54 3.24
C PHE A 35 9.85 -1.70 4.72
N ALA A 36 9.44 -0.62 5.38
CA ALA A 36 9.14 -0.60 6.81
C ALA A 36 8.07 -1.63 7.17
N GLN A 37 7.11 -1.88 6.28
CA GLN A 37 6.05 -2.87 6.50
C GLN A 37 6.61 -4.28 6.62
N ASP A 38 7.51 -4.67 5.71
CA ASP A 38 8.10 -6.01 5.70
C ASP A 38 9.07 -6.19 6.86
N LEU A 39 9.86 -5.15 7.16
CA LEU A 39 10.72 -5.13 8.35
C LEU A 39 9.89 -5.25 9.63
N TYR A 40 8.77 -4.54 9.73
CA TYR A 40 7.87 -4.64 10.87
C TYR A 40 7.26 -6.04 10.98
N ASN A 41 6.77 -6.63 9.89
CA ASN A 41 6.24 -7.99 9.91
C ASN A 41 7.30 -9.03 10.32
N ALA A 42 8.55 -8.85 9.88
CA ALA A 42 9.68 -9.65 10.34
C ALA A 42 9.97 -9.45 11.84
N CYS A 43 9.88 -8.22 12.36
CA CYS A 43 9.95 -7.96 13.80
C CYS A 43 8.84 -8.69 14.57
N VAL A 44 7.60 -8.69 14.06
CA VAL A 44 6.49 -9.43 14.67
C VAL A 44 6.81 -10.92 14.71
N CYS A 45 7.28 -11.52 13.60
CA CYS A 45 7.68 -12.93 13.58
C CYS A 45 8.76 -13.24 14.62
N SER A 46 9.82 -12.43 14.69
CA SER A 46 10.93 -12.60 15.64
C SER A 46 10.45 -12.49 17.09
N SER A 47 9.55 -11.53 17.37
CA SER A 47 8.96 -11.35 18.69
C SER A 47 8.09 -12.55 19.09
N LYS A 48 7.29 -13.13 18.17
CA LYS A 48 6.49 -14.34 18.41
C LYS A 48 7.35 -15.58 18.67
N LEU A 49 8.54 -15.65 18.05
CA LEU A 49 9.52 -16.74 18.26
C LEU A 49 10.44 -16.52 19.48
N ASN A 50 10.31 -15.39 20.19
CA ASN A 50 11.23 -14.97 21.25
C ASN A 50 12.71 -14.89 20.81
N ASP A 51 12.96 -14.66 19.51
CA ASP A 51 14.31 -14.47 18.97
C ASP A 51 14.74 -13.02 19.17
N LYS A 52 15.27 -12.71 20.36
CA LYS A 52 15.74 -11.36 20.73
C LYS A 52 16.76 -10.83 19.73
N GLN A 53 17.74 -11.66 19.35
CA GLN A 53 18.85 -11.22 18.51
C GLN A 53 18.35 -10.75 17.14
N LYS A 54 17.48 -11.53 16.48
CA LYS A 54 16.88 -11.12 15.21
C LYS A 54 15.97 -9.91 15.38
N LEU A 55 15.19 -9.86 16.46
CA LEU A 55 14.31 -8.71 16.71
C LEU A 55 15.09 -7.41 16.83
N ILE A 56 16.21 -7.40 17.56
CA ILE A 56 17.08 -6.21 17.70
C ILE A 56 17.66 -5.83 16.33
N ALA A 57 18.19 -6.78 15.58
CA ALA A 57 18.74 -6.52 14.25
C ALA A 57 17.71 -5.95 13.26
N LEU A 58 16.49 -6.48 13.25
CA LEU A 58 15.40 -6.00 12.41
C LEU A 58 14.85 -4.64 12.89
N SER A 59 14.75 -4.44 14.20
CA SER A 59 14.33 -3.16 14.79
C SER A 59 15.30 -2.03 14.46
N THR A 60 16.60 -2.31 14.44
CA THR A 60 17.62 -1.35 13.99
C THR A 60 17.42 -0.98 12.51
N GLN A 61 17.12 -1.95 11.64
CA GLN A 61 16.81 -1.67 10.24
C GLN A 61 15.51 -0.87 10.07
N LEU A 62 14.50 -1.19 10.88
CA LEU A 62 13.22 -0.46 10.89
C LEU A 62 13.39 0.98 11.36
N ALA A 63 14.19 1.24 12.39
CA ALA A 63 14.50 2.61 12.83
C ALA A 63 15.17 3.42 11.71
N LYS A 64 16.03 2.77 10.91
CA LYS A 64 16.69 3.39 9.75
C LYS A 64 15.74 3.81 8.63
N THR A 65 14.51 3.33 8.61
CA THR A 65 13.50 3.81 7.65
C THR A 65 12.79 5.09 8.10
N GLY A 66 13.08 5.60 9.31
CA GLY A 66 12.54 6.87 9.80
C GLY A 66 11.15 6.76 10.45
N VAL A 67 10.77 5.58 10.96
CA VAL A 67 9.47 5.38 11.64
C VAL A 67 9.29 6.22 12.92
N GLY A 68 10.39 6.63 13.57
CA GLY A 68 10.38 7.37 14.84
C GLY A 68 10.15 6.51 16.07
N SER A 69 10.43 7.07 17.25
CA SER A 69 10.38 6.35 18.54
C SER A 69 8.98 5.85 18.91
N ASN A 70 7.95 6.67 18.65
CA ASN A 70 6.56 6.33 18.96
C ASN A 70 6.08 5.06 18.25
N PHE A 71 6.65 4.72 17.09
CA PHE A 71 6.31 3.49 16.38
C PHE A 71 6.62 2.24 17.21
N PHE A 72 7.69 2.28 18.00
CA PHE A 72 8.11 1.19 18.88
C PHE A 72 7.23 1.05 20.15
N LYS A 73 6.19 1.89 20.32
CA LYS A 73 5.18 1.70 21.38
C LYS A 73 4.13 0.63 21.05
N ARG A 74 4.15 0.09 19.82
CA ARG A 74 3.25 -0.99 19.38
C ARG A 74 3.43 -2.24 20.25
N ASN A 75 2.36 -3.03 20.38
CA ASN A 75 2.31 -4.23 21.25
C ASN A 75 3.48 -5.19 21.02
N THR A 76 3.91 -5.36 19.76
CA THR A 76 5.03 -6.20 19.35
C THR A 76 6.32 -5.97 20.15
N PHE A 77 6.57 -4.72 20.54
CA PHE A 77 7.81 -4.29 21.18
C PHE A 77 7.70 -4.12 22.69
N LYS A 78 6.48 -4.15 23.26
CA LYS A 78 6.23 -3.82 24.68
C LYS A 78 7.11 -4.61 25.66
N LYS A 79 7.28 -5.91 25.43
CA LYS A 79 8.09 -6.78 26.30
C LYS A 79 9.60 -6.51 26.24
N TRP A 80 10.03 -5.65 25.33
CA TRP A 80 11.44 -5.34 25.07
C TRP A 80 11.79 -3.89 25.38
N LEU A 81 10.84 -3.08 25.91
CA LEU A 81 11.08 -1.65 26.14
C LEU A 81 12.13 -1.37 27.22
N ASP A 82 12.27 -2.28 28.20
CA ASP A 82 13.26 -2.17 29.27
C ASP A 82 14.64 -2.71 28.85
N ASP A 83 14.74 -3.25 27.63
CA ASP A 83 16.00 -3.75 27.08
C ASP A 83 16.91 -2.60 26.64
N SER A 84 18.18 -2.63 27.04
CA SER A 84 19.13 -1.55 26.73
C SER A 84 19.37 -1.38 25.23
N ASP A 85 19.39 -2.48 24.47
CA ASP A 85 19.61 -2.42 23.02
C ASP A 85 18.40 -1.79 22.33
N MET A 86 17.19 -2.17 22.76
CA MET A 86 15.95 -1.59 22.26
C MET A 86 15.84 -0.10 22.63
N ALA A 87 16.19 0.28 23.86
CA ALA A 87 16.19 1.68 24.29
C ALA A 87 17.14 2.56 23.43
N ALA A 88 18.30 2.02 23.05
CA ALA A 88 19.22 2.70 22.14
C ALA A 88 18.60 2.89 20.73
N ILE A 89 17.95 1.86 20.19
CA ILE A 89 17.25 1.92 18.89
C ILE A 89 16.15 2.98 18.91
N ILE A 90 15.33 2.99 19.96
CA ILE A 90 14.21 3.93 20.12
C ILE A 90 14.71 5.38 20.13
N LYS A 91 15.83 5.64 20.84
CA LYS A 91 16.46 6.96 20.88
C LYS A 91 16.97 7.39 19.50
N GLU A 92 17.61 6.47 18.77
CA GLU A 92 18.14 6.76 17.43
C GLU A 92 17.02 7.01 16.40
N ALA A 93 15.88 6.32 16.52
CA ALA A 93 14.76 6.40 15.58
C ALA A 93 14.24 7.83 15.37
N ASP A 94 14.19 8.66 16.43
CA ASP A 94 13.77 10.06 16.30
C ASP A 94 14.81 10.94 15.61
N THR A 95 16.10 10.71 15.89
CA THR A 95 17.18 11.40 15.18
C THR A 95 17.14 11.10 13.68
N ILE A 96 16.91 9.83 13.32
CA ILE A 96 16.78 9.42 11.92
C ILE A 96 15.54 10.03 11.27
N ARG A 97 14.38 9.98 11.94
CA ARG A 97 13.13 10.60 11.44
C ARG A 97 13.30 12.10 11.20
N GLN A 98 13.92 12.82 12.13
CA GLN A 98 14.22 14.25 11.97
C GLN A 98 15.20 14.50 10.82
N LYS A 99 16.21 13.65 10.64
CA LYS A 99 17.14 13.73 9.50
C LYS A 99 16.40 13.60 8.17
N PHE A 100 15.50 12.63 8.01
CA PHE A 100 14.65 12.53 6.81
C PHE A 100 13.84 13.81 6.61
N GLN A 101 13.09 14.23 7.63
CA GLN A 101 12.25 15.44 7.56
C GLN A 101 13.02 16.69 7.14
N ASN A 102 14.23 16.89 7.67
CA ASN A 102 15.07 18.05 7.36
C ASN A 102 15.67 17.96 5.94
N THR A 103 16.24 16.81 5.59
CA THR A 103 16.92 16.62 4.29
C THR A 103 15.94 16.57 3.12
N THR A 104 14.70 16.15 3.34
CA THR A 104 13.69 16.02 2.28
C THR A 104 12.68 17.16 2.30
N LYS A 105 12.82 18.16 3.17
CA LYS A 105 11.82 19.22 3.40
C LYS A 105 11.42 19.94 2.11
N GLN A 106 12.39 20.42 1.33
CA GLN A 106 12.12 21.15 0.10
C GLN A 106 11.44 20.23 -0.94
N TYR A 107 11.89 18.99 -1.03
CA TYR A 107 11.32 18.01 -1.94
C TYR A 107 9.86 17.67 -1.60
N THR A 108 9.57 17.38 -0.33
CA THR A 108 8.21 17.08 0.13
C THR A 108 7.29 18.30 0.09
N GLN A 109 7.83 19.51 0.28
CA GLN A 109 7.09 20.75 0.04
C GLN A 109 6.72 20.92 -1.44
N GLY A 110 7.64 20.63 -2.36
CA GLY A 110 7.38 20.62 -3.80
C GLY A 110 6.24 19.68 -4.17
N LEU A 111 6.31 18.42 -3.70
CA LEU A 111 5.24 17.43 -3.87
C LEU A 111 3.89 17.91 -3.33
N ARG A 112 3.90 18.52 -2.14
CA ARG A 112 2.69 19.04 -1.50
C ARG A 112 2.01 20.14 -2.33
N THR A 113 2.75 20.91 -3.13
CA THR A 113 2.14 21.95 -3.99
C THR A 113 1.17 21.35 -5.00
N PHE A 114 1.50 20.19 -5.59
CA PHE A 114 0.64 19.49 -6.54
C PHE A 114 -0.61 18.96 -5.85
N PHE A 115 -0.46 18.41 -4.65
CA PHE A 115 -1.60 17.93 -3.84
C PHE A 115 -2.56 19.07 -3.43
N ILE A 116 -2.04 20.25 -3.06
CA ILE A 116 -2.89 21.39 -2.69
C ILE A 116 -3.70 21.90 -3.89
N LYS A 117 -3.06 21.97 -5.07
CA LYS A 117 -3.74 22.33 -6.32
C LYS A 117 -4.83 21.33 -6.66
N ASP A 118 -4.46 20.04 -6.68
CA ASP A 118 -5.37 18.92 -6.92
C ASP A 118 -6.57 18.92 -5.96
N SER A 119 -6.33 19.09 -4.66
CA SER A 119 -7.39 19.20 -3.64
C SER A 119 -8.32 20.39 -3.90
N THR A 120 -7.79 21.50 -4.40
CA THR A 120 -8.59 22.67 -4.77
C THR A 120 -9.48 22.38 -5.97
N TYR A 121 -8.95 21.71 -6.99
CA TYR A 121 -9.69 21.29 -8.19
C TYR A 121 -10.77 20.27 -7.85
N ASN A 122 -10.44 19.27 -7.02
CA ASN A 122 -11.39 18.25 -6.58
C ASN A 122 -12.51 18.85 -5.72
N ARG A 123 -12.21 19.85 -4.87
CA ARG A 123 -13.24 20.60 -4.16
C ARG A 123 -14.17 21.33 -5.12
N LEU A 124 -13.65 21.97 -6.17
CA LEU A 124 -14.48 22.63 -7.19
C LEU A 124 -15.38 21.63 -7.92
N ARG A 125 -14.86 20.46 -8.29
CA ARG A 125 -15.63 19.36 -8.85
C ARG A 125 -16.79 18.98 -7.93
N GLN A 126 -16.50 18.71 -6.65
CA GLN A 126 -17.48 18.21 -5.69
C GLN A 126 -18.52 19.24 -5.24
N THR A 127 -18.25 20.55 -5.39
CA THR A 127 -19.19 21.60 -4.97
C THR A 127 -19.90 22.27 -6.12
N LYS A 128 -19.16 22.69 -7.16
CA LYS A 128 -19.70 23.49 -8.27
C LYS A 128 -20.16 22.63 -9.44
N PHE A 129 -19.48 21.51 -9.69
CA PHE A 129 -19.69 20.68 -10.88
C PHE A 129 -20.19 19.28 -10.52
N ALA A 130 -20.75 19.09 -9.31
CA ALA A 130 -21.13 17.78 -8.80
C ALA A 130 -22.28 17.13 -9.58
N SER A 131 -23.16 17.95 -10.16
CA SER A 131 -24.29 17.51 -10.98
C SER A 131 -23.95 17.40 -12.46
N GLU A 132 -22.73 17.75 -12.87
CA GLU A 132 -22.34 17.69 -14.27
C GLU A 132 -21.91 16.27 -14.63
N TYR A 133 -22.42 15.78 -15.77
CA TYR A 133 -22.06 14.47 -16.28
C TYR A 133 -20.59 14.42 -16.74
N GLU A 134 -20.11 15.53 -17.32
CA GLU A 134 -18.71 15.70 -17.74
C GLU A 134 -18.07 16.86 -16.99
N LEU A 135 -16.78 16.72 -16.68
CA LEU A 135 -15.99 17.79 -16.11
C LEU A 135 -15.79 18.91 -17.15
N PRO A 136 -15.91 20.20 -16.79
CA PRO A 136 -15.60 21.28 -17.72
C PRO A 136 -14.17 21.19 -18.24
N ASP A 137 -13.95 21.49 -19.52
CA ASP A 137 -12.63 21.47 -20.17
C ASP A 137 -11.57 22.24 -19.38
N THR A 138 -11.95 23.36 -18.78
CA THR A 138 -11.04 24.16 -17.94
C THR A 138 -10.55 23.37 -16.73
N LEU A 139 -11.43 22.63 -16.06
CA LEU A 139 -11.08 21.83 -14.90
C LEU A 139 -10.29 20.58 -15.30
N GLN A 140 -10.66 19.92 -16.40
CA GLN A 140 -9.88 18.81 -16.97
C GLN A 140 -8.44 19.25 -17.29
N ASN A 141 -8.27 20.43 -17.90
CA ASN A 141 -6.96 20.99 -18.20
C ASN A 141 -6.18 21.32 -16.92
N LEU A 142 -6.81 21.81 -15.85
CA LEU A 142 -6.13 22.05 -14.57
C LEU A 142 -5.58 20.75 -13.97
N PHE A 143 -6.38 19.67 -13.95
CA PHE A 143 -5.91 18.36 -13.50
C PHE A 143 -4.77 17.81 -14.38
N LYS A 144 -4.89 17.94 -15.70
CA LYS A 144 -3.86 17.51 -16.66
C LYS A 144 -2.55 18.23 -16.45
N GLU A 145 -2.56 19.56 -16.44
CA GLU A 145 -1.34 20.35 -16.31
C GLU A 145 -0.70 20.15 -14.94
N ASN A 146 -1.48 20.03 -13.86
CA ASN A 146 -0.93 19.73 -12.53
C ASN A 146 -0.26 18.35 -12.50
N THR A 147 -0.85 17.35 -13.15
CA THR A 147 -0.29 15.99 -13.24
C THR A 147 0.97 15.95 -14.11
N LYS A 148 0.97 16.60 -15.28
CA LYS A 148 2.18 16.72 -16.12
C LYS A 148 3.32 17.40 -15.38
N ASN A 149 3.03 18.47 -14.65
CA ASN A 149 4.03 19.16 -13.84
C ASN A 149 4.53 18.29 -12.67
N LEU A 150 3.67 17.47 -12.05
CA LEU A 150 4.10 16.48 -11.07
C LEU A 150 5.02 15.44 -11.73
N LEU A 151 4.66 14.86 -12.86
CA LEU A 151 5.49 13.87 -13.56
C LEU A 151 6.87 14.44 -13.92
N ALA A 152 6.93 15.66 -14.49
CA ALA A 152 8.19 16.34 -14.80
C ALA A 152 9.02 16.63 -13.53
N TYR A 153 8.35 16.97 -12.42
CA TYR A 153 9.01 17.14 -11.13
C TYR A 153 9.62 15.84 -10.63
N LEU A 154 8.92 14.71 -10.77
CA LEU A 154 9.41 13.37 -10.39
C LEU A 154 10.53 12.88 -11.30
N GLU A 155 10.49 13.20 -12.58
CA GLU A 155 11.58 12.90 -13.51
C GLU A 155 12.85 13.65 -13.13
N THR A 156 12.73 14.95 -12.87
CA THR A 156 13.87 15.81 -12.52
C THR A 156 14.43 15.49 -11.14
N ASN A 157 13.56 15.29 -10.16
CA ASN A 157 13.99 15.17 -8.77
C ASN A 157 14.14 13.71 -8.36
N GLY A 158 13.46 12.76 -9.00
CA GLY A 158 13.34 11.35 -8.60
C GLY A 158 12.02 11.06 -7.87
N PHE A 159 11.61 9.78 -7.86
CA PHE A 159 10.35 9.30 -7.27
C PHE A 159 10.36 9.31 -5.72
N TYR A 160 9.19 9.48 -5.11
CA TYR A 160 9.00 9.69 -3.67
C TYR A 160 8.91 8.40 -2.83
N ASN A 161 9.84 7.48 -3.01
CA ASN A 161 9.82 6.21 -2.27
C ASN A 161 10.31 6.33 -0.81
N GLU A 162 10.09 5.27 -0.04
CA GLU A 162 10.48 5.17 1.37
C GLU A 162 11.99 5.39 1.60
N LYS A 163 12.85 4.89 0.70
CA LYS A 163 14.31 5.11 0.81
C LYS A 163 14.68 6.60 0.73
N ARG A 164 13.87 7.40 0.02
CA ARG A 164 14.09 8.83 -0.16
C ARG A 164 13.45 9.66 0.93
N ILE A 165 12.17 9.45 1.21
CA ILE A 165 11.38 10.33 2.10
C ILE A 165 11.13 9.75 3.50
N GLY A 166 11.63 8.55 3.76
CA GLY A 166 11.33 7.77 4.95
C GLY A 166 9.96 7.09 4.88
N ALA A 167 9.72 6.21 5.85
CA ALA A 167 8.45 5.52 6.00
C ALA A 167 7.34 6.53 6.34
N LYS A 168 6.22 6.44 5.62
CA LYS A 168 5.04 7.22 6.00
C LYS A 168 4.45 6.62 7.26
N VAL A 169 4.41 7.40 8.34
CA VAL A 169 3.75 7.01 9.60
C VAL A 169 2.56 7.92 9.87
N VAL A 170 1.39 7.33 10.10
CA VAL A 170 0.12 7.97 10.44
C VAL A 170 -0.17 7.71 11.91
N ASN A 171 -0.59 8.76 12.64
CA ASN A 171 -0.86 8.71 14.09
C ASN A 171 0.30 8.05 14.87
N ASP A 172 1.53 8.32 14.42
CA ASP A 172 2.80 7.84 14.99
C ASP A 172 3.00 6.32 15.14
N THR A 173 2.06 5.50 14.66
CA THR A 173 2.08 4.04 14.90
C THR A 173 1.66 3.20 13.69
N LEU A 174 0.97 3.78 12.72
CA LEU A 174 0.47 3.07 11.54
C LEU A 174 1.33 3.41 10.33
N LEU A 175 1.77 2.42 9.56
CA LEU A 175 2.42 2.70 8.29
C LEU A 175 1.37 3.23 7.30
N GLY A 176 1.71 4.21 6.47
CA GLY A 176 0.83 4.77 5.46
C GLY A 176 1.13 4.17 4.09
N PRO A 177 0.12 3.73 3.32
CA PRO A 177 0.37 3.07 2.03
C PRO A 177 0.61 4.07 0.88
N PHE A 178 0.03 5.27 0.99
CA PHE A 178 0.07 6.31 -0.03
C PHE A 178 0.64 7.58 0.55
N THR A 179 1.45 8.29 -0.20
CA THR A 179 1.77 9.71 0.00
C THR A 179 0.64 10.61 -0.52
N GLN A 180 0.80 11.91 -0.34
CA GLN A 180 -0.15 12.89 -0.91
C GLN A 180 -0.07 12.97 -2.44
N SER A 181 1.09 12.68 -3.02
CA SER A 181 1.29 12.72 -4.47
C SER A 181 0.59 11.58 -5.19
N ASP A 182 0.45 10.43 -4.53
CA ASP A 182 -0.31 9.29 -5.05
C ASP A 182 -1.77 9.67 -5.30
N ILE A 183 -2.34 10.55 -4.45
CA ILE A 183 -3.72 11.04 -4.61
C ILE A 183 -3.87 11.84 -5.91
N VAL A 184 -2.87 12.66 -6.27
CA VAL A 184 -2.90 13.44 -7.53
C VAL A 184 -2.88 12.51 -8.73
N ILE A 185 -2.03 11.48 -8.70
CA ILE A 185 -1.95 10.46 -9.75
C ILE A 185 -3.28 9.70 -9.86
N LEU A 186 -3.82 9.28 -8.72
CA LEU A 186 -5.06 8.51 -8.63
C LEU A 186 -6.24 9.28 -9.21
N HIS A 187 -6.44 10.52 -8.75
CA HIS A 187 -7.47 11.41 -9.26
C HIS A 187 -7.36 11.58 -10.78
N TYR A 188 -6.15 11.76 -11.31
CA TYR A 188 -5.97 11.87 -12.76
C TYR A 188 -6.29 10.57 -13.50
N LEU A 189 -5.95 9.41 -12.95
CA LEU A 189 -6.32 8.13 -13.56
C LEU A 189 -7.84 7.88 -13.53
N GLU A 190 -8.54 8.37 -12.50
CA GLU A 190 -10.00 8.24 -12.37
C GLU A 190 -10.78 9.12 -13.36
N MET A 191 -10.26 10.32 -13.67
CA MET A 191 -11.05 11.33 -14.40
C MET A 191 -10.37 11.93 -15.64
N GLY A 192 -9.08 11.67 -15.84
CA GLY A 192 -8.32 12.18 -16.96
C GLY A 192 -8.57 11.40 -18.25
N ASN A 193 -8.63 12.11 -19.36
CA ASN A 193 -8.86 11.54 -20.70
C ASN A 193 -7.67 11.68 -21.65
N ASP A 194 -6.58 12.34 -21.22
CA ASP A 194 -5.37 12.49 -22.03
C ASP A 194 -4.56 11.17 -22.02
N THR A 195 -4.66 10.43 -23.12
CA THR A 195 -4.04 9.11 -23.26
C THR A 195 -2.53 9.11 -23.07
N ALA A 196 -1.84 10.20 -23.46
CA ALA A 196 -0.41 10.35 -23.26
C ALA A 196 -0.05 10.48 -21.77
N THR A 197 -0.78 11.31 -21.01
CA THR A 197 -0.55 11.48 -19.57
C THR A 197 -0.89 10.20 -18.80
N VAL A 198 -1.99 9.52 -19.14
CA VAL A 198 -2.35 8.21 -18.57
C VAL A 198 -1.24 7.18 -18.83
N SER A 199 -0.74 7.12 -20.06
CA SER A 199 0.35 6.21 -20.43
C SER A 199 1.65 6.52 -19.67
N ALA A 200 1.97 7.80 -19.48
CA ALA A 200 3.13 8.23 -18.71
C ALA A 200 3.04 7.83 -17.23
N ILE A 201 1.86 7.95 -16.61
CA ILE A 201 1.61 7.46 -15.25
C ILE A 201 1.81 5.95 -15.18
N LYS A 202 1.19 5.19 -16.09
CA LYS A 202 1.31 3.72 -16.12
C LYS A 202 2.76 3.30 -16.25
N HIS A 203 3.51 3.94 -17.14
CA HIS A 203 4.93 3.68 -17.32
C HIS A 203 5.72 3.97 -16.04
N LEU A 204 5.50 5.14 -15.41
CA LEU A 204 6.16 5.52 -14.16
C LEU A 204 5.91 4.47 -13.06
N LEU A 205 4.64 4.10 -12.81
CA LEU A 205 4.29 3.15 -11.74
C LEU A 205 4.89 1.76 -11.98
N LEU A 206 4.84 1.26 -13.21
CA LEU A 206 5.45 -0.04 -13.57
C LEU A 206 6.97 -0.01 -13.44
N GLN A 207 7.62 1.05 -13.89
CA GLN A 207 9.06 1.22 -13.74
C GLN A 207 9.46 1.25 -12.25
N GLN A 208 8.69 1.93 -11.40
CA GLN A 208 8.97 1.96 -9.96
C GLN A 208 8.72 0.60 -9.27
N LEU A 209 7.71 -0.14 -9.73
CA LEU A 209 7.45 -1.51 -9.27
C LEU A 209 8.62 -2.44 -9.63
N ASP A 210 9.10 -2.38 -10.87
CA ASP A 210 10.25 -3.18 -11.34
C ASP A 210 11.56 -2.83 -10.61
N ASN A 211 11.76 -1.54 -10.32
CA ASN A 211 12.90 -1.06 -9.54
C ASN A 211 12.82 -1.40 -8.04
N GLY A 212 11.70 -1.97 -7.57
CA GLY A 212 11.48 -2.28 -6.15
C GLY A 212 11.40 -1.04 -5.27
N THR A 213 10.94 0.09 -5.81
CA THR A 213 10.71 1.34 -5.06
C THR A 213 9.25 1.53 -4.66
N VAL A 214 8.35 0.75 -5.24
CA VAL A 214 6.92 0.67 -4.92
C VAL A 214 6.54 -0.81 -4.70
N LYS A 215 5.70 -1.07 -3.70
CA LYS A 215 5.19 -2.42 -3.40
C LYS A 215 4.00 -2.77 -4.32
N PRO A 216 3.78 -4.06 -4.64
CA PRO A 216 2.65 -4.51 -5.45
C PRO A 216 1.29 -3.99 -4.98
N TYR A 217 1.01 -4.04 -3.68
CA TYR A 217 -0.28 -3.57 -3.13
C TYR A 217 -0.48 -2.05 -3.31
N GLN A 218 0.57 -1.24 -3.46
CA GLN A 218 0.42 0.18 -3.75
C GLN A 218 -0.05 0.38 -5.19
N VAL A 219 0.48 -0.42 -6.13
CA VAL A 219 0.02 -0.44 -7.53
C VAL A 219 -1.40 -0.99 -7.64
N GLU A 220 -1.75 -1.98 -6.80
CA GLU A 220 -3.11 -2.54 -6.73
C GLU A 220 -4.18 -1.46 -6.58
N ALA A 221 -4.02 -0.51 -5.67
CA ALA A 221 -5.02 0.55 -5.51
C ALA A 221 -5.19 1.41 -6.76
N PHE A 222 -4.10 1.69 -7.50
CA PHE A 222 -4.21 2.40 -8.78
C PHE A 222 -4.95 1.56 -9.82
N ILE A 223 -4.65 0.26 -9.94
CA ILE A 223 -5.33 -0.65 -10.87
C ILE A 223 -6.84 -0.68 -10.58
N ILE A 224 -7.19 -0.81 -9.30
CA ILE A 224 -8.56 -0.93 -8.82
C ILE A 224 -9.37 0.33 -9.17
N LEU A 225 -8.80 1.51 -8.92
CA LEU A 225 -9.54 2.77 -9.00
C LEU A 225 -9.46 3.45 -10.38
N SER A 226 -8.59 3.00 -11.27
CA SER A 226 -8.37 3.60 -12.60
C SER A 226 -9.24 3.03 -13.73
N HIS A 227 -10.29 2.28 -13.39
CA HIS A 227 -11.37 1.83 -14.29
C HIS A 227 -10.92 1.36 -15.70
N GLY A 228 -10.06 0.35 -15.77
CA GLY A 228 -9.70 -0.31 -17.04
C GLY A 228 -8.45 0.24 -17.74
N ILE A 229 -7.71 1.17 -17.11
CA ILE A 229 -6.39 1.60 -17.60
C ILE A 229 -5.33 0.47 -17.48
N PHE A 230 -5.50 -0.42 -16.51
CA PHE A 230 -4.64 -1.57 -16.26
C PHE A 230 -5.37 -2.88 -16.56
N GLU A 231 -4.61 -3.96 -16.76
CA GLU A 231 -5.21 -5.29 -16.90
C GLU A 231 -5.95 -5.69 -15.62
N ASP A 232 -7.07 -6.39 -15.78
CA ASP A 232 -7.85 -6.88 -14.65
C ASP A 232 -7.04 -7.86 -13.79
N ILE A 233 -7.04 -7.58 -12.48
CA ILE A 233 -6.41 -8.38 -11.44
C ILE A 233 -7.44 -9.15 -10.59
N GLY A 234 -8.71 -9.15 -11.01
CA GLY A 234 -9.79 -9.93 -10.42
C GLY A 234 -10.28 -9.44 -9.07
N HIS A 235 -10.04 -8.17 -8.72
CA HIS A 235 -10.45 -7.60 -7.43
C HIS A 235 -11.98 -7.55 -7.27
N TRP A 236 -12.74 -7.40 -8.36
CA TRP A 236 -14.21 -7.42 -8.38
C TRP A 236 -14.84 -8.77 -7.98
N ASN A 237 -14.04 -9.84 -7.96
CA ASN A 237 -14.48 -11.15 -7.48
C ASN A 237 -14.62 -11.19 -5.95
N TYR A 238 -14.16 -10.16 -5.25
CA TYR A 238 -14.27 -10.05 -3.80
C TYR A 238 -14.95 -8.75 -3.41
N GLN A 239 -15.91 -8.83 -2.48
CA GLN A 239 -16.68 -7.67 -2.06
C GLN A 239 -16.88 -7.67 -0.55
N ILE A 240 -16.89 -6.46 0.03
CA ILE A 240 -17.37 -6.25 1.39
C ILE A 240 -18.82 -5.80 1.31
N TYR A 241 -19.71 -6.58 1.94
CA TYR A 241 -21.11 -6.24 2.09
C TYR A 241 -21.53 -6.43 3.55
N GLN A 242 -22.13 -5.39 4.15
CA GLN A 242 -22.42 -5.33 5.59
C GLN A 242 -21.16 -5.63 6.43
N CYS A 243 -21.13 -6.79 7.07
CA CYS A 243 -20.04 -7.30 7.89
C CYS A 243 -19.38 -8.56 7.31
N GLY A 244 -19.68 -8.91 6.06
CA GLY A 244 -19.13 -10.08 5.40
C GLY A 244 -18.11 -9.69 4.33
N LEU A 245 -17.08 -10.51 4.22
CA LEU A 245 -16.24 -10.61 3.04
C LEU A 245 -16.79 -11.73 2.17
N TYR A 246 -17.04 -11.42 0.90
CA TYR A 246 -17.69 -12.30 -0.05
C TYR A 246 -16.79 -12.57 -1.24
N ARG A 247 -16.93 -13.77 -1.81
CA ARG A 247 -16.27 -14.21 -3.03
C ARG A 247 -17.31 -14.59 -4.07
N ALA A 248 -17.09 -14.23 -5.33
CA ALA A 248 -17.94 -14.65 -6.43
C ALA A 248 -18.00 -16.19 -6.51
N ASN A 249 -19.18 -16.75 -6.73
CA ASN A 249 -19.39 -18.20 -6.83
C ASN A 249 -18.64 -18.81 -8.03
N LYS A 250 -18.44 -18.01 -9.08
CA LYS A 250 -17.66 -18.36 -10.26
C LYS A 250 -16.74 -17.19 -10.61
N ILE A 251 -15.44 -17.44 -10.66
CA ILE A 251 -14.46 -16.47 -11.16
C ILE A 251 -14.24 -16.76 -12.64
N GLU A 252 -14.76 -15.88 -13.49
CA GLU A 252 -14.54 -16.01 -14.93
C GLU A 252 -13.08 -15.66 -15.27
N HIS A 253 -12.49 -16.39 -16.21
CA HIS A 253 -11.13 -16.14 -16.69
C HIS A 253 -10.04 -16.16 -15.60
N GLU A 254 -10.18 -16.98 -14.55
CA GLU A 254 -9.22 -17.09 -13.44
C GLU A 254 -7.75 -17.22 -13.91
N SER A 255 -7.47 -18.04 -14.91
CA SER A 255 -6.11 -18.19 -15.45
C SER A 255 -5.57 -16.88 -16.06
N ALA A 256 -6.40 -16.10 -16.75
CA ALA A 256 -5.99 -14.83 -17.34
C ALA A 256 -5.75 -13.78 -16.25
N ILE A 257 -6.61 -13.76 -15.21
CA ILE A 257 -6.43 -12.92 -14.03
C ILE A 257 -5.10 -13.23 -13.35
N ASN A 258 -4.78 -14.50 -13.12
CA ASN A 258 -3.51 -14.89 -12.48
C ASN A 258 -2.28 -14.52 -13.34
N VAL A 259 -2.40 -14.56 -14.67
CA VAL A 259 -1.36 -14.03 -15.57
C VAL A 259 -1.20 -12.52 -15.39
N SER A 260 -2.30 -11.76 -15.33
CA SER A 260 -2.25 -10.32 -15.06
C SER A 260 -1.64 -10.02 -13.69
N ARG A 261 -2.06 -10.71 -12.63
CA ARG A 261 -1.53 -10.54 -11.26
C ARG A 261 -0.02 -10.80 -11.21
N ALA A 262 0.47 -11.81 -11.92
CA ALA A 262 1.90 -12.09 -12.03
C ALA A 262 2.71 -10.95 -12.66
N LYS A 263 2.16 -10.24 -13.66
CA LYS A 263 2.81 -9.05 -14.27
C LYS A 263 3.07 -7.95 -13.25
N TYR A 264 2.23 -7.86 -12.22
CA TYR A 264 2.34 -6.86 -11.15
C TYR A 264 3.01 -7.42 -9.88
N TYR A 265 3.64 -8.59 -9.96
CA TYR A 265 4.24 -9.31 -8.82
C TYR A 265 3.26 -9.55 -7.65
N MET A 266 1.97 -9.67 -7.94
CA MET A 266 0.95 -10.01 -6.96
C MET A 266 0.80 -11.53 -6.84
N ASP A 267 0.28 -11.99 -5.70
CA ASP A 267 -0.12 -13.40 -5.53
C ASP A 267 -1.21 -13.79 -6.52
N TYR A 268 -1.34 -15.08 -6.81
CA TYR A 268 -2.56 -15.60 -7.45
C TYR A 268 -3.79 -15.42 -6.56
N LEU A 269 -4.97 -15.55 -7.16
CA LEU A 269 -6.26 -15.34 -6.50
C LEU A 269 -6.40 -16.14 -5.19
N GLU A 270 -5.89 -17.37 -5.14
CA GLU A 270 -5.89 -18.17 -3.89
C GLU A 270 -5.09 -17.50 -2.76
N GLY A 271 -3.87 -17.02 -3.06
CA GLY A 271 -3.03 -16.33 -2.08
C GLY A 271 -3.60 -14.97 -1.71
N PHE A 272 -4.18 -14.27 -2.68
CA PHE A 272 -4.89 -13.01 -2.46
C PHE A 272 -6.07 -13.19 -1.50
N GLU A 273 -6.91 -14.21 -1.71
CA GLU A 273 -8.06 -14.54 -0.86
C GLU A 273 -7.64 -14.74 0.60
N LYS A 274 -6.59 -15.54 0.84
CA LYS A 274 -6.03 -15.74 2.17
C LYS A 274 -5.61 -14.41 2.81
N LYS A 275 -4.98 -13.52 2.04
CA LYS A 275 -4.51 -12.21 2.52
C LYS A 275 -5.64 -11.23 2.80
N ILE A 276 -6.68 -11.15 1.97
CA ILE A 276 -7.84 -10.29 2.24
C ILE A 276 -8.62 -10.81 3.46
N VAL A 277 -8.81 -12.12 3.60
CA VAL A 277 -9.43 -12.72 4.78
C VAL A 277 -8.62 -12.35 6.02
N PHE A 278 -7.29 -12.53 5.99
CA PHE A 278 -6.43 -12.15 7.11
C PHE A 278 -6.49 -10.66 7.43
N HIS A 279 -6.47 -9.79 6.42
CA HIS A 279 -6.49 -8.33 6.58
C HIS A 279 -7.80 -7.85 7.23
N TYR A 280 -8.95 -8.36 6.80
CA TYR A 280 -10.26 -7.83 7.23
C TYR A 280 -10.91 -8.60 8.40
N SER A 281 -10.55 -9.88 8.63
CA SER A 281 -11.20 -10.73 9.65
C SER A 281 -10.42 -10.88 10.96
N ARG A 282 -9.22 -10.30 11.09
CA ARG A 282 -8.39 -10.48 12.30
C ARG A 282 -7.85 -9.17 12.85
N ILE A 283 -7.88 -9.04 14.17
CA ILE A 283 -6.98 -8.11 14.88
C ILE A 283 -5.62 -8.77 14.88
N SER A 284 -4.81 -8.44 13.89
CA SER A 284 -3.46 -8.97 13.76
C SER A 284 -2.44 -7.92 14.19
N ASP A 285 -1.35 -8.37 14.83
CA ASP A 285 -0.18 -7.52 15.03
C ASP A 285 0.52 -7.23 13.70
N PHE A 286 0.30 -8.04 12.66
CA PHE A 286 0.95 -7.90 11.36
C PHE A 286 0.30 -6.82 10.49
N ASP A 287 1.12 -6.19 9.66
CA ASP A 287 0.71 -5.20 8.67
C ASP A 287 0.75 -5.83 7.27
N ILE A 288 -0.25 -6.67 6.98
CA ILE A 288 -0.48 -7.25 5.65
C ILE A 288 -1.65 -6.49 5.06
N ARG A 289 -1.48 -5.90 3.86
CA ARG A 289 -2.47 -5.02 3.23
C ARG A 289 -2.88 -5.56 1.88
N GLN A 290 -4.17 -5.50 1.61
CA GLN A 290 -4.78 -5.80 0.34
C GLN A 290 -5.93 -4.82 0.14
N TYR A 291 -6.21 -4.45 -1.11
CA TYR A 291 -7.32 -3.57 -1.43
C TYR A 291 -8.45 -4.32 -2.12
N ILE A 292 -9.67 -4.07 -1.65
CA ILE A 292 -10.90 -4.46 -2.34
C ILE A 292 -11.86 -3.27 -2.33
N ILE A 293 -12.66 -3.14 -3.37
CA ILE A 293 -13.67 -2.08 -3.46
C ILE A 293 -14.86 -2.47 -2.59
N LYS A 294 -15.34 -1.54 -1.77
CA LYS A 294 -16.65 -1.66 -1.16
C LYS A 294 -17.70 -1.43 -2.26
N SER A 295 -18.29 -2.52 -2.74
CA SER A 295 -19.28 -2.45 -3.80
C SER A 295 -20.61 -1.93 -3.23
N PRO A 296 -21.27 -0.94 -3.87
CA PRO A 296 -22.66 -0.66 -3.58
C PRO A 296 -23.51 -1.83 -4.08
N VAL A 297 -23.96 -2.68 -3.16
CA VAL A 297 -24.91 -3.75 -3.49
C VAL A 297 -26.29 -3.12 -3.67
N HIS A 298 -26.73 -3.04 -4.92
CA HIS A 298 -28.04 -2.47 -5.29
C HIS A 298 -29.17 -3.52 -5.27
N ASP A 299 -28.84 -4.79 -5.50
CA ASP A 299 -29.77 -5.92 -5.49
C ASP A 299 -29.19 -7.03 -4.59
N VAL A 300 -29.82 -7.20 -3.43
CA VAL A 300 -29.38 -8.15 -2.39
C VAL A 300 -29.61 -9.59 -2.82
N ASP A 301 -30.69 -9.87 -3.55
CA ASP A 301 -31.02 -11.23 -4.00
C ASP A 301 -30.05 -11.68 -5.07
N PHE A 302 -29.74 -10.80 -6.04
CA PHE A 302 -28.68 -11.08 -7.01
C PHE A 302 -27.33 -11.32 -6.31
N PHE A 303 -26.96 -10.44 -5.37
CA PHE A 303 -25.69 -10.57 -4.64
C PHE A 303 -25.57 -11.91 -3.90
N ASN A 304 -26.61 -12.31 -3.16
CA ASN A 304 -26.61 -13.58 -2.43
C ASN A 304 -26.57 -14.81 -3.35
N SER A 305 -27.11 -14.70 -4.57
CA SER A 305 -27.04 -15.78 -5.57
C SER A 305 -25.67 -15.86 -6.27
N ALA A 306 -24.97 -14.72 -6.41
CA ALA A 306 -23.73 -14.60 -7.15
C ALA A 306 -22.47 -14.74 -6.28
N TYR A 307 -22.60 -14.57 -4.96
CA TYR A 307 -21.48 -14.56 -4.02
C TYR A 307 -21.73 -15.46 -2.80
N HIS A 308 -20.66 -15.99 -2.21
CA HIS A 308 -20.70 -16.67 -0.92
C HIS A 308 -19.79 -15.98 0.10
N ASN A 309 -20.20 -16.01 1.37
CA ASN A 309 -19.44 -15.43 2.47
C ASN A 309 -18.21 -16.29 2.76
N ILE A 310 -17.03 -15.68 2.79
CA ILE A 310 -15.75 -16.33 3.11
C ILE A 310 -15.18 -15.88 4.46
N ALA A 311 -15.63 -14.76 5.03
CA ALA A 311 -15.25 -14.32 6.37
C ALA A 311 -16.21 -13.26 6.94
N THR A 312 -16.27 -13.19 8.28
CA THR A 312 -16.89 -12.07 9.00
C THR A 312 -15.82 -11.04 9.39
N LEU A 313 -16.12 -9.75 9.20
CA LEU A 313 -15.22 -8.65 9.50
C LEU A 313 -15.23 -8.29 10.98
N VAL A 314 -14.06 -7.96 11.53
CA VAL A 314 -13.93 -7.56 12.95
C VAL A 314 -14.42 -6.13 13.19
N LYS A 315 -14.32 -5.26 12.17
CA LYS A 315 -14.78 -3.87 12.24
C LYS A 315 -15.69 -3.58 11.05
N CYS A 316 -16.96 -3.34 11.34
CA CYS A 316 -17.98 -2.94 10.37
C CYS A 316 -18.26 -1.44 10.51
N ASN A 317 -17.29 -0.59 10.17
CA ASN A 317 -17.47 0.85 10.15
C ASN A 317 -17.18 1.37 8.74
#